data_AF-A0A2N5H3F3-F1
#
_entry.id   AF-A0A2N5H3F3-F1
#
_cell.length_a   1.000
_cell.length_b   1.000
_cell.length_c   1.000
_cell.angle_alpha   90.00
_cell.angle_beta   90.00
_cell.angle_gamma   90.00
#
_symmetry.space_group_name_H-M   'P 1'
#
loop_
_entity.id
_entity.type
_entity.pdbx_description
1 polymer ?
#
loop_
_entity_poly.entity_id
_entity_poly.type
_entity_poly.pdbx_seq_one_letter_code
_entity_poly.pdbx_strand_id
1 'polypeptide(L)'
;MKDKETFYDLERKIRSIPEPDYDKTFTKDTQDIIHENLLQFASSYDKQKKRAAIMSKISIGFVSAAAFVLFAILAFPINEENLNPNDQGQQSEEPAAIDDNDDINQNEPDDKLTDTILYENTEYGFTFILPNSWNGYEIVSDTWIGTSTNQQQNNINENGQILIIRHPEWTKEKPRQDIPIMIFTLNQWSSLEKREFHIGAAPIGPVLLGQNNEYVFALPARYNFASLEGYEEVENILENKPFQPKR
;
A
#
# COMPACT_ATOMS: atom_id res chain seq x y z
N MET A 1 -47.09 -31.35 -14.11
CA MET A 1 -48.21 -30.70 -13.40
C MET A 1 -47.77 -30.16 -12.02
N LYS A 2 -46.88 -30.88 -11.29
CA LYS A 2 -46.28 -30.43 -10.02
C LYS A 2 -45.48 -29.12 -10.08
N ASP A 3 -44.74 -28.86 -11.16
CA ASP A 3 -43.82 -27.70 -11.20
C ASP A 3 -44.55 -26.36 -11.29
N LYS A 4 -45.76 -26.33 -11.88
CA LYS A 4 -46.57 -25.11 -11.95
C LYS A 4 -47.12 -24.71 -10.58
N GLU A 5 -47.42 -25.68 -9.73
CA GLU A 5 -47.93 -25.46 -8.38
C GLU A 5 -46.86 -24.77 -7.50
N THR A 6 -45.60 -25.15 -7.66
CA THR A 6 -44.47 -24.52 -6.95
C THR A 6 -44.24 -23.06 -7.35
N PHE A 7 -44.45 -22.71 -8.62
CA PHE A 7 -44.29 -21.35 -9.12
C PHE A 7 -45.36 -20.41 -8.54
N TYR A 8 -46.63 -20.81 -8.56
CA TYR A 8 -47.72 -20.00 -8.02
C TYR A 8 -47.64 -19.83 -6.50
N ASP A 9 -47.12 -20.83 -5.78
CA ASP A 9 -46.87 -20.70 -4.34
C ASP A 9 -45.72 -19.73 -4.04
N LEU A 10 -44.66 -19.73 -4.85
CA LEU A 10 -43.58 -18.72 -4.76
C LEU A 10 -44.10 -17.32 -5.06
N GLU A 11 -44.91 -17.15 -6.11
CA GLU A 11 -45.49 -15.85 -6.46
C GLU A 11 -46.40 -15.33 -5.35
N ARG A 12 -47.24 -16.20 -4.78
CA ARG A 12 -48.12 -15.86 -3.65
C ARG A 12 -47.31 -15.47 -2.41
N LYS A 13 -46.22 -16.20 -2.13
CA LYS A 13 -45.33 -15.89 -1.01
C LYS A 13 -44.64 -14.54 -1.19
N ILE A 14 -44.14 -14.23 -2.38
CA ILE A 14 -43.50 -12.93 -2.68
C ILE A 14 -44.51 -11.79 -2.55
N ARG A 15 -45.73 -11.94 -3.09
CA ARG A 15 -46.79 -10.93 -2.99
C ARG A 15 -47.34 -10.74 -1.57
N SER A 16 -47.12 -11.71 -0.67
CA SER A 16 -47.49 -11.61 0.74
C SER A 16 -46.46 -10.90 1.62
N ILE A 17 -45.27 -10.62 1.09
CA ILE A 17 -44.26 -9.85 1.80
C ILE A 17 -44.75 -8.39 1.85
N PRO A 18 -44.78 -7.76 3.03
CA PRO A 18 -45.15 -6.35 3.13
C PRO A 18 -44.17 -5.51 2.30
N GLU A 19 -44.69 -4.61 1.49
CA GLU A 19 -43.84 -3.64 0.80
C GLU A 19 -43.05 -2.85 1.86
N PRO A 20 -41.72 -2.73 1.71
CA PRO A 20 -40.93 -1.97 2.66
C PRO A 20 -41.41 -0.53 2.64
N ASP A 21 -41.60 0.03 3.83
CA ASP A 21 -42.00 1.41 4.04
C ASP A 21 -40.80 2.31 3.69
N TYR A 22 -40.66 2.63 2.39
CA TYR A 22 -39.55 3.41 1.86
C TYR A 22 -39.48 4.81 2.50
N ASP A 23 -40.62 5.37 2.91
CA ASP A 23 -40.67 6.69 3.57
C ASP A 23 -40.09 6.65 5.00
N LYS A 24 -40.20 5.51 5.71
CA LYS A 24 -39.57 5.31 7.03
C LYS A 24 -38.12 4.86 6.97
N THR A 25 -37.76 4.08 5.96
CA THR A 25 -36.42 3.49 5.84
C THR A 25 -35.45 4.33 5.02
N PHE A 26 -35.98 5.21 4.17
CA PHE A 26 -35.25 6.08 3.27
C PHE A 26 -35.70 7.54 3.46
N THR A 27 -35.69 7.98 4.72
CA THR A 27 -36.02 9.36 5.11
C THR A 27 -35.16 10.37 4.35
N LYS A 28 -35.62 11.62 4.28
CA LYS A 28 -34.85 12.71 3.66
C LYS A 28 -33.45 12.84 4.26
N ASP A 29 -33.32 12.70 5.58
CA ASP A 29 -32.02 12.72 6.25
C ASP A 29 -31.10 11.58 5.78
N THR A 30 -31.64 10.37 5.61
CA THR A 30 -30.88 9.24 5.04
C THR A 30 -30.47 9.52 3.60
N GLN A 31 -31.35 10.12 2.79
CA GLN A 31 -31.03 10.51 1.42
C GLN A 31 -29.94 11.58 1.37
N ASP A 32 -30.00 12.56 2.25
CA ASP A 32 -29.02 13.63 2.36
C ASP A 32 -27.66 13.08 2.83
N ILE A 33 -27.63 12.15 3.80
CA ILE A 33 -26.40 11.44 4.23
C ILE A 33 -25.80 10.64 3.07
N ILE A 34 -26.63 9.89 2.33
CA ILE A 34 -26.16 9.13 1.17
C ILE A 34 -25.62 10.08 0.10
N HIS A 35 -26.31 11.18 -0.17
CA HIS A 35 -25.90 12.19 -1.14
C HIS A 35 -24.58 12.85 -0.77
N GLU A 36 -24.42 13.30 0.47
CA GLU A 36 -23.19 13.92 0.98
C GLU A 36 -22.01 12.93 0.93
N ASN A 37 -22.22 11.67 1.35
CA ASN A 37 -21.19 10.63 1.22
C ASN A 37 -20.80 10.40 -0.25
N LEU A 38 -21.77 10.43 -1.17
CA LEU A 38 -21.50 10.28 -2.60
C LEU A 38 -20.72 11.48 -3.17
N LEU A 39 -21.06 12.70 -2.77
CA LEU A 39 -20.38 13.93 -3.16
C LEU A 39 -18.96 13.99 -2.59
N GLN A 40 -18.78 13.59 -1.33
CA GLN A 40 -17.47 13.48 -0.70
C GLN A 40 -16.59 12.47 -1.44
N PHE A 41 -17.14 11.31 -1.80
CA PHE A 41 -16.44 10.30 -2.60
C PHE A 41 -16.10 10.80 -4.02
N ALA A 42 -17.03 11.48 -4.69
CA ALA A 42 -16.79 12.01 -6.03
C ALA A 42 -15.72 13.14 -6.02
N SER A 43 -15.76 14.01 -5.01
CA SER A 43 -14.80 15.10 -4.87
C SER A 43 -13.39 14.62 -4.48
N SER A 44 -13.27 13.54 -3.70
CA SER A 44 -11.97 12.91 -3.43
C SER A 44 -11.36 12.31 -4.69
N TYR A 45 -12.17 11.70 -5.55
CA TYR A 45 -11.74 11.17 -6.85
C TYR A 45 -11.26 12.27 -7.82
N ASP A 46 -11.97 13.40 -7.92
CA ASP A 46 -11.56 14.52 -8.78
C ASP A 46 -10.27 15.20 -8.29
N LYS A 47 -10.07 15.25 -6.96
CA LYS A 47 -8.84 15.76 -6.35
C LYS A 47 -7.63 14.86 -6.68
N GLN A 48 -7.82 13.54 -6.72
CA GLN A 48 -6.80 12.58 -7.17
C GLN A 48 -6.44 12.79 -8.65
N LYS A 49 -7.42 12.95 -9.54
CA LYS A 49 -7.16 13.20 -10.98
C LYS A 49 -6.37 14.49 -11.22
N LYS A 50 -6.69 15.56 -10.48
CA LYS A 50 -5.94 16.82 -10.56
C LYS A 50 -4.52 16.69 -10.01
N ARG A 51 -4.31 15.99 -8.89
CA ARG A 51 -2.98 15.78 -8.29
C ARG A 51 -2.09 14.86 -9.15
N ALA A 52 -2.64 13.77 -9.68
CA ALA A 52 -1.94 12.88 -10.60
C ALA A 52 -1.53 13.59 -11.91
N ALA A 53 -2.39 14.48 -12.44
CA ALA A 53 -2.09 15.29 -13.62
C ALA A 53 -1.06 16.42 -13.38
N ILE A 54 -0.85 16.82 -12.12
CA ILE A 54 0.20 17.77 -11.73
C ILE A 54 1.53 17.03 -11.52
N MET A 55 1.51 15.86 -10.87
CA MET A 55 2.70 15.01 -10.68
C MET A 55 3.26 14.44 -11.99
N SER A 56 2.41 14.15 -12.99
CA SER A 56 2.89 13.71 -14.32
C SER A 56 3.57 14.81 -15.15
N LYS A 57 3.59 16.06 -14.67
CA LYS A 57 4.26 17.18 -15.34
C LYS A 57 5.64 17.53 -14.74
N ILE A 58 6.12 16.80 -13.73
CA ILE A 58 7.40 17.07 -13.07
C ILE A 58 8.47 15.98 -13.33
N SER A 59 8.15 14.89 -14.06
CA SER A 59 9.10 13.78 -14.31
C SER A 59 9.94 13.89 -15.59
N ILE A 60 10.16 15.08 -16.16
CA ILE A 60 11.11 15.29 -17.26
C ILE A 60 12.23 16.19 -16.76
N GLY A 61 13.25 15.59 -16.13
CA GLY A 61 14.36 16.39 -15.62
C GLY A 61 15.51 15.70 -14.89
N PHE A 62 15.60 14.35 -14.80
CA PHE A 62 16.80 13.68 -14.26
C PHE A 62 17.10 12.32 -14.92
N VAL A 63 16.98 12.24 -16.25
CA VAL A 63 17.63 11.17 -17.04
C VAL A 63 18.65 11.83 -17.97
N SER A 64 19.77 12.32 -17.41
CA SER A 64 20.85 12.90 -18.23
C SER A 64 22.25 12.88 -17.56
N ALA A 65 22.63 11.77 -16.91
CA ALA A 65 24.04 11.60 -16.51
C ALA A 65 24.56 10.15 -16.57
N ALA A 66 23.70 9.12 -16.58
CA ALA A 66 24.17 7.73 -16.61
C ALA A 66 24.25 7.09 -18.01
N ALA A 67 23.77 7.76 -19.07
CA ALA A 67 23.69 7.19 -20.42
C ALA A 67 24.74 7.73 -21.43
N PHE A 68 25.60 8.67 -21.03
CA PHE A 68 26.67 9.21 -21.90
C PHE A 68 28.07 8.62 -21.65
N VAL A 69 28.24 7.75 -20.65
CA VAL A 69 29.54 7.09 -20.39
C VAL A 69 29.71 5.79 -21.18
N LEU A 70 28.66 5.26 -21.81
CA LEU A 70 28.72 3.99 -22.54
C LEU A 70 28.82 4.10 -24.07
N PHE A 71 28.94 5.31 -24.63
CA PHE A 71 29.05 5.52 -26.09
C PHE A 71 30.36 6.19 -26.55
N ALA A 72 31.34 6.40 -25.66
CA ALA A 72 32.63 7.01 -26.01
C ALA A 72 33.81 6.03 -26.17
N ILE A 73 33.56 4.70 -26.17
CA ILE A 73 34.63 3.68 -26.31
C ILE A 73 34.59 2.96 -27.69
N LEU A 74 33.68 3.32 -28.61
CA LEU A 74 33.57 2.64 -29.92
C LEU A 74 33.79 3.54 -31.16
N ALA A 75 34.47 4.67 -31.02
CA ALA A 75 34.72 5.56 -32.16
C ALA A 75 36.08 6.27 -32.13
N PHE A 76 37.19 5.56 -31.93
CA PHE A 76 38.48 6.00 -32.49
C PHE A 76 39.32 4.79 -32.92
N PRO A 77 39.76 4.73 -34.19
CA PRO A 77 40.64 3.68 -34.70
C PRO A 77 42.09 3.93 -34.27
N ILE A 78 42.79 2.85 -33.96
CA ILE A 78 44.23 2.80 -33.74
C ILE A 78 44.93 3.12 -35.07
N ASN A 79 45.84 4.10 -35.08
CA ASN A 79 46.95 4.16 -36.01
C ASN A 79 48.22 4.53 -35.23
N GLU A 80 49.22 3.66 -35.35
CA GLU A 80 50.62 3.90 -34.98
C GLU A 80 51.21 4.98 -35.90
N GLU A 81 52.00 5.92 -35.36
CA GLU A 81 53.36 6.18 -35.81
C GLU A 81 54.11 7.14 -34.87
N ASN A 82 55.41 6.85 -34.73
CA ASN A 82 56.42 7.51 -33.90
C ASN A 82 56.66 9.00 -34.22
N LEU A 83 57.09 9.78 -33.23
CA LEU A 83 58.45 10.40 -33.14
C LEU A 83 58.51 11.49 -32.04
N ASN A 84 59.47 11.34 -31.13
CA ASN A 84 60.06 12.37 -30.25
C ASN A 84 61.09 13.22 -31.08
N PRO A 85 61.80 14.28 -30.60
CA PRO A 85 61.80 15.03 -29.33
C PRO A 85 61.98 16.58 -29.45
N ASN A 86 62.02 17.26 -28.29
CA ASN A 86 62.57 18.61 -27.99
C ASN A 86 61.86 19.87 -28.55
N ASP A 87 61.39 20.75 -27.66
CA ASP A 87 62.10 22.01 -27.42
C ASP A 87 61.79 22.63 -26.03
N GLN A 88 62.74 23.43 -25.58
CA GLN A 88 63.03 23.91 -24.23
C GLN A 88 62.21 25.12 -23.78
N GLY A 89 62.14 25.34 -22.46
CA GLY A 89 61.72 26.61 -21.87
C GLY A 89 61.55 26.58 -20.35
N GLN A 90 62.67 26.65 -19.62
CA GLN A 90 62.75 26.83 -18.16
C GLN A 90 62.16 28.16 -17.71
N GLN A 91 61.49 28.21 -16.54
CA GLN A 91 62.03 28.95 -15.39
C GLN A 91 61.41 28.47 -14.06
N SER A 92 62.31 28.00 -13.20
CA SER A 92 62.23 27.77 -11.74
C SER A 92 61.70 29.00 -10.99
N GLU A 93 61.03 28.88 -9.83
CA GLU A 93 61.65 28.64 -8.51
C GLU A 93 60.71 27.93 -7.51
N GLU A 94 61.30 27.00 -6.76
CA GLU A 94 60.84 26.26 -5.57
C GLU A 94 61.20 27.04 -4.27
N PRO A 95 61.14 26.51 -3.02
CA PRO A 95 60.13 25.76 -2.25
C PRO A 95 59.86 26.38 -0.85
N ALA A 96 58.87 25.85 -0.10
CA ALA A 96 58.91 25.53 1.35
C ALA A 96 57.48 25.43 1.90
N ALA A 97 57.12 24.60 2.87
CA ALA A 97 57.62 23.37 3.47
C ALA A 97 56.40 22.76 4.18
N ILE A 98 56.42 21.44 4.35
CA ILE A 98 55.42 20.63 5.06
C ILE A 98 55.37 21.04 6.54
N ASP A 99 54.16 21.13 7.12
CA ASP A 99 53.95 20.88 8.55
C ASP A 99 52.62 20.16 8.80
N ASP A 100 52.66 19.34 9.84
CA ASP A 100 51.91 18.14 10.14
C ASP A 100 50.45 18.33 10.58
N ASN A 101 49.69 17.24 10.41
CA ASN A 101 48.59 16.74 11.24
C ASN A 101 47.65 17.75 11.91
N ASP A 102 46.39 17.76 11.46
CA ASP A 102 45.31 17.64 12.45
C ASP A 102 44.22 16.69 11.95
N ASP A 103 44.03 15.66 12.76
CA ASP A 103 43.13 14.55 12.63
C ASP A 103 41.76 14.98 13.18
N ILE A 104 40.80 15.27 12.31
CA ILE A 104 39.38 15.24 12.70
C ILE A 104 38.60 14.48 11.64
N ASN A 105 38.67 13.17 11.79
CA ASN A 105 37.72 12.18 11.31
C ASN A 105 36.29 12.53 11.79
N GLN A 106 35.54 13.32 11.00
CA GLN A 106 34.08 13.40 11.13
C GLN A 106 33.42 12.33 10.27
N ASN A 107 33.61 11.07 10.68
CA ASN A 107 32.62 10.03 10.42
C ASN A 107 31.76 9.91 11.67
N GLU A 108 30.88 10.88 11.91
CA GLU A 108 29.68 10.60 12.69
C GLU A 108 28.73 9.81 11.78
N PRO A 109 28.37 8.56 12.11
CA PRO A 109 27.13 8.04 11.59
C PRO A 109 26.03 8.93 12.19
N ASP A 110 25.21 9.51 11.31
CA ASP A 110 23.91 10.10 11.66
C ASP A 110 23.06 8.99 12.29
N ASP A 111 23.31 8.69 13.56
CA ASP A 111 22.47 7.85 14.42
C ASP A 111 21.26 8.70 14.82
N LYS A 112 20.46 9.05 13.79
CA LYS A 112 19.03 9.21 13.99
C LYS A 112 18.55 7.86 14.49
N LEU A 113 18.59 7.69 15.80
CA LEU A 113 17.83 6.70 16.52
C LEU A 113 16.38 6.88 16.04
N THR A 114 15.95 6.08 15.07
CA THR A 114 14.58 6.11 14.59
C THR A 114 13.78 5.57 15.76
N ASP A 115 13.17 6.46 16.52
CA ASP A 115 12.25 6.12 17.59
C ASP A 115 11.09 5.35 16.94
N THR A 116 11.20 4.03 16.96
CA THR A 116 10.28 3.10 16.32
C THR A 116 9.60 2.26 17.38
N ILE A 117 8.33 1.99 17.18
CA ILE A 117 7.48 1.22 18.06
C ILE A 117 7.31 -0.16 17.45
N LEU A 118 7.61 -1.20 18.22
CA LEU A 118 7.37 -2.58 17.81
C LEU A 118 5.99 -3.02 18.28
N TYR A 119 5.06 -3.20 17.36
CA TYR A 119 3.83 -3.94 17.62
C TYR A 119 4.11 -5.43 17.52
N GLU A 120 3.77 -6.19 18.55
CA GLU A 120 3.84 -7.65 18.54
C GLU A 120 2.44 -8.25 18.66
N ASN A 121 2.09 -9.13 17.73
CA ASN A 121 0.90 -9.96 17.82
C ASN A 121 1.31 -11.41 18.12
N THR A 122 1.09 -11.85 19.36
CA THR A 122 1.40 -13.20 19.82
C THR A 122 0.37 -14.24 19.38
N GLU A 123 -0.85 -13.82 19.05
CA GLU A 123 -1.95 -14.72 18.64
C GLU A 123 -1.69 -15.31 17.26
N TYR A 124 -1.32 -14.46 16.30
CA TYR A 124 -1.05 -14.87 14.92
C TYR A 124 0.43 -14.99 14.61
N GLY A 125 1.33 -14.57 15.52
CA GLY A 125 2.76 -14.77 15.38
C GLY A 125 3.40 -13.86 14.34
N PHE A 126 3.30 -12.54 14.53
CA PHE A 126 4.02 -11.55 13.72
C PHE A 126 4.40 -10.31 14.54
N THR A 127 5.28 -9.49 13.98
CA THR A 127 5.59 -8.16 14.47
C THR A 127 5.44 -7.12 13.35
N PHE A 128 5.15 -5.89 13.73
CA PHE A 128 5.02 -4.75 12.82
C PHE A 128 5.74 -3.54 13.40
N ILE A 129 6.65 -2.94 12.64
CA ILE A 129 7.40 -1.74 13.04
C ILE A 129 6.60 -0.49 12.65
N LEU A 130 6.32 0.37 13.63
CA LEU A 130 5.62 1.64 13.46
C LEU A 130 6.56 2.81 13.80
N PRO A 131 6.40 3.98 13.17
CA PRO A 131 7.13 5.18 13.57
C PRO A 131 6.56 5.75 14.88
N ASN A 132 7.32 6.59 15.58
CA ASN A 132 6.88 7.24 16.83
C ASN A 132 5.59 8.07 16.69
N SER A 133 5.24 8.55 15.48
CA SER A 133 3.96 9.23 15.22
C SER A 133 2.74 8.35 15.53
N TRP A 134 2.92 7.03 15.59
CA TRP A 134 1.90 6.06 15.95
C TRP A 134 1.88 5.72 17.44
N ASN A 135 2.63 6.44 18.28
CA ASN A 135 2.57 6.22 19.72
C ASN A 135 1.14 6.42 20.24
N GLY A 136 0.62 5.42 20.96
CA GLY A 136 -0.78 5.37 21.38
C GLY A 136 -1.74 4.78 20.34
N TYR A 137 -1.26 4.06 19.32
CA TYR A 137 -2.12 3.29 18.40
C TYR A 137 -3.02 2.31 19.17
N GLU A 138 -4.17 1.98 18.57
CA GLU A 138 -5.08 0.96 19.08
C GLU A 138 -5.15 -0.23 18.12
N ILE A 139 -5.54 -1.40 18.64
CA ILE A 139 -5.84 -2.56 17.80
C ILE A 139 -7.34 -2.79 17.79
N VAL A 140 -7.92 -2.79 16.59
CA VAL A 140 -9.35 -3.02 16.38
C VAL A 140 -9.55 -4.24 15.50
N SER A 141 -10.49 -5.09 15.89
CA SER A 141 -10.83 -6.32 15.17
C SER A 141 -12.02 -6.08 14.25
N ASP A 142 -11.93 -6.58 13.01
CA ASP A 142 -13.01 -6.63 12.03
C ASP A 142 -12.96 -7.97 11.26
N THR A 143 -13.85 -8.21 10.31
CA THR A 143 -13.90 -9.47 9.56
C THR A 143 -14.03 -9.22 8.06
N TRP A 144 -13.44 -10.11 7.26
CA TRP A 144 -13.67 -10.15 5.84
C TRP A 144 -14.57 -11.33 5.48
N ILE A 145 -15.34 -11.18 4.40
CA ILE A 145 -16.20 -12.24 3.86
C ILE A 145 -15.82 -12.46 2.40
N GLY A 146 -15.58 -13.73 2.06
CA GLY A 146 -15.34 -14.22 0.73
C GLY A 146 -16.64 -14.71 0.08
N THR A 147 -16.84 -14.34 -1.17
CA THR A 147 -17.97 -14.80 -2.00
C THR A 147 -17.48 -15.85 -2.99
N SER A 148 -18.08 -17.04 -2.94
CA SER A 148 -17.78 -18.13 -3.87
C SER A 148 -18.00 -17.72 -5.32
N THR A 149 -17.14 -18.19 -6.23
CA THR A 149 -17.30 -17.99 -7.67
C THR A 149 -18.25 -19.01 -8.31
N ASN A 150 -18.55 -20.11 -7.60
CA ASN A 150 -19.43 -21.17 -8.07
C ASN A 150 -20.87 -20.99 -7.55
N GLN A 151 -21.82 -20.80 -8.47
CA GLN A 151 -23.23 -20.60 -8.15
C GLN A 151 -23.88 -21.77 -7.38
N GLN A 152 -23.30 -22.98 -7.45
CA GLN A 152 -23.76 -24.16 -6.71
C GLN A 152 -23.24 -24.20 -5.25
N GLN A 153 -22.16 -23.46 -4.96
CA GLN A 153 -21.57 -23.27 -3.63
C GLN A 153 -21.95 -21.94 -2.98
N ASN A 154 -23.05 -21.30 -3.42
CA ASN A 154 -23.53 -20.01 -2.90
C ASN A 154 -23.82 -19.95 -1.38
N ASN A 155 -23.68 -21.08 -0.66
CA ASN A 155 -23.90 -21.16 0.79
C ASN A 155 -22.60 -21.29 1.61
N ILE A 156 -21.41 -21.40 0.99
CA ILE A 156 -20.14 -21.44 1.71
C ILE A 156 -19.47 -20.08 1.54
N ASN A 157 -19.64 -19.23 2.55
CA ASN A 157 -18.93 -17.97 2.67
C ASN A 157 -17.65 -18.23 3.45
N GLU A 158 -16.51 -18.13 2.79
CA GLU A 158 -15.23 -18.01 3.49
C GLU A 158 -15.24 -16.72 4.31
N ASN A 159 -14.59 -16.73 5.47
CA ASN A 159 -14.42 -15.53 6.27
C ASN A 159 -13.13 -15.61 7.06
N GLY A 160 -12.68 -14.46 7.54
CA GLY A 160 -11.50 -14.39 8.40
C GLY A 160 -11.36 -13.05 9.08
N GLN A 161 -10.32 -12.95 9.90
CA GLN A 161 -10.05 -11.80 10.75
C GLN A 161 -9.33 -10.70 9.96
N ILE A 162 -9.69 -9.45 10.23
CA ILE A 162 -8.90 -8.27 9.92
C ILE A 162 -8.44 -7.67 11.25
N LEU A 163 -7.15 -7.42 11.40
CA LEU A 163 -6.59 -6.61 12.47
C LEU A 163 -6.31 -5.21 11.93
N ILE A 164 -6.86 -4.20 12.57
CA ILE A 164 -6.70 -2.81 12.19
C ILE A 164 -5.80 -2.17 13.22
N ILE A 165 -4.58 -1.78 12.82
CA ILE A 165 -3.74 -0.89 13.61
C ILE A 165 -4.31 0.51 13.38
N ARG A 166 -5.01 1.02 14.39
CA ARG A 166 -5.71 2.30 14.34
C ARG A 166 -4.77 3.44 14.69
N HIS A 167 -4.76 4.46 13.85
CA HIS A 167 -3.96 5.64 14.08
C HIS A 167 -4.41 6.37 15.37
N PRO A 168 -3.50 6.84 16.24
CA PRO A 168 -3.85 7.48 17.52
C PRO A 168 -4.76 8.72 17.36
N GLU A 169 -4.57 9.49 16.29
CA GLU A 169 -5.41 10.65 15.94
C GLU A 169 -6.72 10.32 15.21
N TRP A 170 -7.07 9.04 15.04
CA TRP A 170 -8.30 8.65 14.35
C TRP A 170 -9.54 9.06 15.14
N THR A 171 -10.52 9.69 14.50
CA THR A 171 -11.87 9.90 15.06
C THR A 171 -12.95 9.63 14.02
N LYS A 172 -14.22 9.49 14.46
CA LYS A 172 -15.36 9.31 13.55
C LYS A 172 -15.59 10.54 12.68
N GLU A 173 -15.37 11.73 13.24
CA GLU A 173 -15.57 13.01 12.58
C GLU A 173 -14.42 13.34 11.63
N LYS A 174 -13.21 12.87 11.95
CA LYS A 174 -12.00 13.08 11.17
C LYS A 174 -11.25 11.75 10.99
N PRO A 175 -11.75 10.86 10.13
CA PRO A 175 -11.13 9.56 9.92
C PRO A 175 -9.75 9.72 9.29
N ARG A 176 -8.76 9.05 9.90
CA ARG A 176 -7.39 8.94 9.40
C ARG A 176 -7.18 7.53 8.84
N GLN A 177 -6.20 7.34 7.98
CA GLN A 177 -5.90 6.05 7.38
C GLN A 177 -5.31 5.11 8.45
N ASP A 178 -6.02 4.02 8.71
CA ASP A 178 -5.53 2.90 9.52
C ASP A 178 -4.69 1.93 8.67
N ILE A 179 -3.94 1.02 9.31
CA ILE A 179 -3.22 -0.09 8.66
C ILE A 179 -3.98 -1.40 8.89
N PRO A 180 -4.78 -1.88 7.91
CA PRO A 180 -5.49 -3.15 8.01
C PRO A 180 -4.62 -4.34 7.59
N ILE A 181 -4.61 -5.40 8.39
CA ILE A 181 -3.92 -6.67 8.15
C ILE A 181 -4.99 -7.76 8.11
N MET A 182 -5.26 -8.30 6.92
CA MET A 182 -6.08 -9.48 6.74
C MET A 182 -5.30 -10.73 7.10
N ILE A 183 -5.97 -11.64 7.81
CA ILE A 183 -5.41 -12.92 8.21
C ILE A 183 -6.14 -14.03 7.46
N PHE A 184 -5.36 -14.93 6.87
CA PHE A 184 -5.82 -16.10 6.15
C PHE A 184 -5.15 -17.34 6.71
N THR A 185 -5.86 -18.46 6.76
CA THR A 185 -5.19 -19.77 6.80
C THR A 185 -4.49 -20.05 5.47
N LEU A 186 -3.50 -20.95 5.46
CA LEU A 186 -2.82 -21.37 4.22
C LEU A 186 -3.81 -21.89 3.15
N ASN A 187 -4.85 -22.62 3.56
CA ASN A 187 -5.87 -23.14 2.66
C ASN A 187 -6.72 -22.03 2.07
N GLN A 188 -7.16 -21.07 2.89
CA GLN A 188 -7.94 -19.92 2.43
C GLN A 188 -7.16 -19.09 1.42
N TRP A 189 -5.87 -18.85 1.68
CA TRP A 189 -5.01 -18.13 0.73
C TRP A 189 -4.89 -18.89 -0.61
N SER A 190 -4.63 -20.20 -0.56
CA SER A 190 -4.55 -21.04 -1.76
C SER A 190 -5.86 -21.02 -2.58
N SER A 191 -7.01 -21.09 -1.91
CA SER A 191 -8.34 -21.01 -2.55
C SER A 191 -8.60 -19.63 -3.15
N LEU A 192 -8.14 -18.55 -2.49
CA LEU A 192 -8.21 -17.19 -3.03
C LEU A 192 -7.35 -17.04 -4.29
N GLU A 193 -6.12 -17.56 -4.29
CA GLU A 193 -5.22 -17.54 -5.46
C GLU A 193 -5.79 -18.33 -6.65
N LYS A 194 -6.47 -19.44 -6.36
CA LYS A 194 -7.19 -20.26 -7.36
C LYS A 194 -8.51 -19.63 -7.82
N ARG A 195 -8.92 -18.49 -7.25
CA ARG A 195 -10.17 -17.79 -7.55
C ARG A 195 -11.41 -18.64 -7.27
N GLU A 196 -11.34 -19.53 -6.28
CA GLU A 196 -12.48 -20.30 -5.80
C GLU A 196 -13.48 -19.40 -5.07
N PHE A 197 -12.99 -18.30 -4.50
CA PHE A 197 -13.78 -17.18 -3.99
C PHE A 197 -13.07 -15.85 -4.26
N HIS A 198 -13.77 -14.75 -4.02
CA HIS A 198 -13.25 -13.39 -4.11
C HIS A 198 -13.68 -12.58 -2.89
N ILE A 199 -12.91 -11.53 -2.56
CA ILE A 199 -13.18 -10.67 -1.41
C ILE A 199 -13.45 -9.25 -1.92
N GLY A 200 -14.65 -8.76 -1.64
CA GLY A 200 -15.12 -7.48 -2.17
C GLY A 200 -15.27 -7.48 -3.69
N ALA A 201 -15.63 -6.33 -4.25
CA ALA A 201 -15.88 -6.17 -5.68
C ALA A 201 -14.64 -5.67 -6.47
N ALA A 202 -13.47 -5.60 -5.84
CA ALA A 202 -12.27 -5.06 -6.48
C ALA A 202 -11.74 -6.04 -7.56
N PRO A 203 -11.26 -5.54 -8.71
CA PRO A 203 -10.67 -6.39 -9.76
C PRO A 203 -9.26 -6.89 -9.41
N ILE A 204 -8.74 -6.50 -8.24
CA ILE A 204 -7.44 -6.90 -7.70
C ILE A 204 -7.67 -7.50 -6.31
N GLY A 205 -6.85 -8.50 -5.96
CA GLY A 205 -6.93 -9.16 -4.66
C GLY A 205 -6.11 -8.45 -3.57
N PRO A 206 -6.17 -8.98 -2.34
CA PRO A 206 -5.25 -8.61 -1.27
C PRO A 206 -3.78 -8.77 -1.66
N VAL A 207 -2.90 -7.97 -1.05
CA VAL A 207 -1.45 -7.97 -1.32
C VAL A 207 -0.72 -8.63 -0.16
N LEU A 208 0.09 -9.65 -0.44
CA LEU A 208 0.87 -10.38 0.56
C LEU A 208 1.81 -9.45 1.34
N LEU A 209 1.72 -9.49 2.67
CA LEU A 209 2.66 -8.86 3.61
C LEU A 209 3.73 -9.85 4.09
N GLY A 210 3.32 -11.10 4.34
CA GLY A 210 4.18 -12.16 4.82
C GLY A 210 3.38 -13.41 5.18
N GLN A 211 4.06 -14.46 5.61
CA GLN A 211 3.43 -15.71 6.05
C GLN A 211 4.27 -16.40 7.13
N ASN A 212 3.62 -17.20 7.95
CA ASN A 212 4.26 -18.19 8.83
C ASN A 212 3.70 -19.60 8.52
N ASN A 213 3.94 -20.56 9.41
CA ASN A 213 3.53 -21.95 9.18
C ASN A 213 2.02 -22.19 9.28
N GLU A 214 1.25 -21.21 9.77
CA GLU A 214 -0.20 -21.33 10.01
C GLU A 214 -1.01 -20.33 9.18
N TYR A 215 -0.47 -19.12 9.00
CA TYR A 215 -1.19 -17.98 8.47
C TYR A 215 -0.46 -17.27 7.33
N VAL A 216 -1.27 -16.69 6.43
CA VAL A 216 -0.85 -15.69 5.46
C VAL A 216 -1.45 -14.35 5.86
N PHE A 217 -0.61 -13.30 5.80
CA PHE A 217 -0.97 -11.93 6.14
C PHE A 217 -1.00 -11.09 4.88
N ALA A 218 -2.05 -10.29 4.70
CA ALA A 218 -2.17 -9.46 3.51
C ALA A 218 -2.83 -8.11 3.80
N LEU A 219 -2.51 -7.12 2.98
CA LEU A 219 -3.25 -5.87 2.91
C LEU A 219 -4.52 -6.06 2.06
N PRO A 220 -5.69 -5.54 2.49
CA PRO A 220 -6.88 -5.47 1.65
C PRO A 220 -6.62 -4.80 0.30
N ALA A 221 -7.34 -5.27 -0.71
CA ALA A 221 -7.36 -4.62 -2.02
C ALA A 221 -7.79 -3.15 -1.87
N ARG A 222 -6.96 -2.23 -2.39
CA ARG A 222 -7.24 -0.78 -2.38
C ARG A 222 -7.54 -0.23 -0.97
N TYR A 223 -6.83 -0.70 0.05
CA TYR A 223 -7.03 -0.27 1.45
C TYR A 223 -6.96 1.26 1.67
N ASN A 224 -6.28 1.99 0.77
CA ASN A 224 -6.10 3.44 0.77
C ASN A 224 -7.02 4.20 -0.22
N PHE A 225 -8.01 3.53 -0.83
CA PHE A 225 -8.80 4.09 -1.95
C PHE A 225 -9.57 5.36 -1.60
N ALA A 226 -9.99 5.48 -0.34
CA ALA A 226 -10.71 6.65 0.16
C ALA A 226 -9.80 7.90 0.30
N SER A 227 -8.47 7.74 0.18
CA SER A 227 -7.48 8.80 0.40
C SER A 227 -7.74 9.60 1.68
N LEU A 228 -7.99 8.86 2.77
CA LEU A 228 -8.13 9.45 4.10
C LEU A 228 -6.86 10.20 4.49
N GLU A 229 -6.97 11.12 5.43
CA GLU A 229 -5.78 11.78 5.99
C GLU A 229 -4.75 10.73 6.45
N GLY A 230 -3.46 10.99 6.26
CA GLY A 230 -2.41 10.03 6.63
C GLY A 230 -2.20 8.85 5.68
N TYR A 231 -2.91 8.72 4.55
CA TYR A 231 -2.68 7.60 3.63
C TYR A 231 -1.25 7.55 3.06
N GLU A 232 -0.63 8.70 2.80
CA GLU A 232 0.77 8.77 2.31
C GLU A 232 1.77 8.31 3.37
N GLU A 233 1.47 8.58 4.65
CA GLU A 233 2.28 8.09 5.77
C GLU A 233 2.19 6.57 5.86
N VAL A 234 1.00 6.01 5.70
CA VAL A 234 0.80 4.55 5.69
C VAL A 234 1.51 3.89 4.51
N GLU A 235 1.43 4.46 3.31
CA GLU A 235 2.19 3.97 2.15
C GLU A 235 3.69 3.95 2.44
N ASN A 236 4.24 5.04 2.98
CA ASN A 236 5.65 5.12 3.34
C ASN A 236 6.02 4.07 4.41
N ILE A 237 5.19 3.85 5.43
CA ILE A 237 5.40 2.80 6.42
C ILE A 237 5.51 1.43 5.74
N LEU A 238 4.58 1.11 4.83
CA LEU A 238 4.52 -0.19 4.15
C LEU A 238 5.65 -0.40 3.13
N GLU A 239 6.08 0.66 2.44
CA GLU A 239 7.25 0.63 1.53
C GLU A 239 8.54 0.22 2.27
N ASN A 240 8.65 0.58 3.55
CA ASN A 240 9.78 0.20 4.41
C ASN A 240 9.70 -1.24 4.96
N LYS A 241 8.77 -2.06 4.46
CA LYS A 241 8.60 -3.48 4.83
C LYS A 241 8.56 -3.71 6.35
N PRO A 242 7.57 -3.12 7.04
CA PRO A 242 7.50 -3.10 8.50
C PRO A 242 7.08 -4.44 9.10
N PHE A 243 6.53 -5.34 8.27
CA PHE A 243 5.94 -6.60 8.68
C PHE A 243 7.01 -7.70 8.76
N GLN A 244 7.06 -8.42 9.88
CA GLN A 244 7.91 -9.59 10.06
C GLN A 244 7.11 -10.76 10.67
N PRO A 245 6.94 -11.89 9.96
CA PRO A 245 6.31 -13.07 10.55
C PRO A 245 7.27 -13.75 11.54
N LYS A 246 6.72 -14.28 12.64
CA LYS A 246 7.45 -15.17 13.54
C LYS A 246 7.45 -16.59 12.95
N ARG A 247 8.59 -17.29 13.09
CA ARG A 247 8.79 -18.65 12.57
C ARG A 247 8.01 -19.68 13.36
#